data_AF-A0A1Y2A207-F1
#
_entry.id   AF-A0A1Y2A207-F1
#
_cell.length_a   1.000
_cell.length_b   1.000
_cell.length_c   1.000
_cell.angle_alpha   90.00
_cell.angle_beta   90.00
_cell.angle_gamma   90.00
#
_symmetry.space_group_name_H-M   'P 1'
#
loop_
_entity.id
_entity.type
_entity.pdbx_description
1 polymer ?
#
loop_
_entity_poly.entity_id
_entity_poly.type
_entity_poly.pdbx_seq_one_letter_code
_entity_poly.pdbx_strand_id
1 'polypeptide(L)'
;MGFLKANKARSLNDLTDEEVQGLVLQDLIAYFGPRAASVQRWVIQRWNREEYSRGCHFAFCPPNIMTVYGKSLADPVGNIYFAGTEVSDRWAGFLEGAIIAGHAAAEAAIKGLSLSGREEVEPKA
;
A
#
# COMPACT_ATOMS: atom_id res chain seq x y z
N MET A 1 3.69 19.61 5.37
CA MET A 1 3.81 18.15 5.15
C MET A 1 4.75 17.94 3.99
N GLY A 2 5.72 17.02 4.10
CA GLY A 2 6.73 16.78 3.06
C GLY A 2 6.95 15.29 2.84
N PHE A 3 7.40 14.92 1.65
CA PHE A 3 7.70 13.52 1.30
C PHE A 3 9.16 13.37 0.89
N LEU A 4 9.89 12.54 1.62
CA LEU A 4 11.20 12.05 1.21
C LEU A 4 10.97 10.74 0.46
N LYS A 5 11.28 10.72 -0.84
CA LYS A 5 10.88 9.63 -1.74
C LYS A 5 12.07 8.90 -2.36
N ALA A 6 11.87 7.63 -2.70
CA ALA A 6 12.78 6.81 -3.51
C ALA A 6 14.24 6.90 -3.04
N ASN A 7 15.16 7.25 -3.95
CA ASN A 7 16.60 7.31 -3.66
C ASN A 7 16.94 8.32 -2.56
N LYS A 8 16.18 9.42 -2.43
CA LYS A 8 16.41 10.39 -1.35
C LYS A 8 16.05 9.77 0.00
N ALA A 9 14.91 9.08 0.11
CA ALA A 9 14.55 8.34 1.32
C ALA A 9 15.61 7.30 1.68
N ARG A 10 16.10 6.56 0.67
CA ARG A 10 17.17 5.56 0.85
C ARG A 10 18.47 6.18 1.35
N SER A 11 18.88 7.33 0.80
CA SER A 11 20.12 8.01 1.21
C SER A 11 20.11 8.54 2.64
N LEU A 12 18.92 8.67 3.24
CA LEU A 12 18.73 9.20 4.59
C LEU A 12 18.35 8.09 5.59
N ASN A 13 18.39 6.84 5.17
CA ASN A 13 17.84 5.73 5.96
C ASN A 13 18.62 5.46 7.25
N ASP A 14 19.91 5.75 7.22
CA ASP A 14 20.85 5.51 8.33
C ASP A 14 21.04 6.75 9.22
N LEU A 15 20.50 7.91 8.82
CA LEU A 15 20.51 9.12 9.63
C LEU A 15 19.46 9.05 10.74
N THR A 16 19.74 9.69 11.87
CA THR A 16 18.76 9.86 12.94
C THR A 16 17.62 10.79 12.50
N ASP A 17 16.53 10.78 13.25
CA ASP A 17 15.41 11.66 12.94
C ASP A 17 15.78 13.14 13.15
N GLU A 18 16.65 13.47 14.10
CA GLU A 18 17.16 14.83 14.34
C GLU A 18 17.98 15.35 13.16
N GLU A 19 18.85 14.50 12.59
CA GLU A 19 19.64 14.84 11.40
C GLU A 19 18.73 15.11 10.19
N VAL A 20 17.72 14.25 9.98
CA VAL A 20 16.72 14.44 8.92
C VAL A 20 15.90 15.72 9.15
N GLN A 21 15.48 15.99 10.38
CA GLN A 21 14.77 17.23 10.73
C GLN A 21 15.60 18.46 10.40
N GLY A 22 16.91 18.44 10.69
CA GLY A 22 17.82 19.54 10.36
C GLY A 22 17.88 19.82 8.85
N LEU A 23 18.01 18.77 8.03
CA LEU A 23 18.01 18.90 6.57
C LEU A 23 16.68 19.44 6.05
N VAL A 24 15.55 18.90 6.53
CA VAL A 24 14.22 19.37 6.12
C VAL A 24 13.97 20.81 6.58
N LEU A 25 14.44 21.21 7.76
CA LEU A 25 14.30 22.57 8.27
C LEU A 25 15.08 23.58 7.42
N GLN A 26 16.28 23.22 6.97
CA GLN A 26 17.06 24.05 6.04
C GLN A 26 16.28 24.28 4.74
N ASP A 27 15.71 23.23 4.16
CA ASP A 27 14.87 23.34 2.95
C ASP A 27 13.62 24.21 3.21
N LEU A 28 12.93 24.01 4.34
CA LEU A 28 11.75 24.80 4.69
C LEU A 28 12.07 26.29 4.89
N ILE A 29 13.21 26.63 5.52
CA ILE A 29 13.65 28.02 5.66
C ILE A 29 14.01 28.61 4.30
N ALA A 30 14.69 27.84 3.44
CA ALA A 30 15.04 28.29 2.11
C ALA A 30 13.79 28.59 1.25
N TYR A 31 12.74 27.77 1.36
CA TYR A 31 11.51 27.94 0.59
C TYR A 31 10.53 28.97 1.17
N PHE A 32 10.40 29.02 2.49
CA PHE A 32 9.32 29.77 3.18
C PHE A 32 9.84 30.89 4.08
N GLY A 33 11.16 31.08 4.14
CA GLY A 33 11.83 32.12 4.90
C GLY A 33 12.05 31.79 6.38
N PRO A 34 12.67 32.71 7.14
CA PRO A 34 13.14 32.46 8.52
C PRO A 34 12.05 32.05 9.51
N ARG A 35 10.78 32.44 9.26
CA ARG A 35 9.65 32.07 10.13
C ARG A 35 9.40 30.55 10.16
N ALA A 36 9.82 29.82 9.13
CA ALA A 36 9.71 28.37 9.09
C ALA A 36 10.59 27.67 10.15
N ALA A 37 11.58 28.37 10.73
CA ALA A 37 12.44 27.85 11.80
C ALA A 37 11.68 27.54 13.10
N SER A 38 10.52 28.17 13.31
CA SER A 38 9.73 28.05 14.55
C SER A 38 8.83 26.80 14.56
N VAL A 39 9.42 25.61 14.43
CA VAL A 39 8.67 24.33 14.41
C VAL A 39 8.21 23.95 15.82
N GLN A 40 6.91 23.70 15.99
CA GLN A 40 6.34 23.30 17.28
C GLN A 40 6.45 21.79 17.54
N ARG A 41 6.34 20.97 16.49
CA ARG A 41 6.36 19.51 16.59
C ARG A 41 6.82 18.87 15.30
N TRP A 42 7.60 17.80 15.44
CA TRP A 42 7.97 16.90 14.36
C TRP A 42 7.27 15.55 14.53
N VAL A 43 6.87 14.97 13.41
CA VAL A 43 6.42 13.57 13.31
C VAL A 43 7.05 13.02 12.04
N ILE A 44 7.83 11.96 12.17
CA ILE A 44 8.50 11.29 11.05
C ILE A 44 8.03 9.84 11.04
N GLN A 45 7.59 9.36 9.88
CA GLN A 45 7.22 7.97 9.66
C GLN A 45 8.08 7.39 8.53
N ARG A 46 8.87 6.37 8.85
CA ARG A 46 9.73 5.65 7.90
C ARG A 46 9.03 4.38 7.43
N TRP A 47 8.11 4.53 6.47
CA TRP A 47 7.32 3.41 5.95
C TRP A 47 8.14 2.26 5.36
N ASN A 48 9.33 2.55 4.83
CA ASN A 48 10.24 1.52 4.33
C ASN A 48 10.85 0.65 5.44
N ARG A 49 10.74 1.05 6.71
CA ARG A 49 11.18 0.29 7.90
C ARG A 49 10.03 -0.28 8.72
N GLU A 50 8.79 -0.04 8.30
CA GLU A 50 7.63 -0.65 8.94
C GLU A 50 7.55 -2.12 8.49
N GLU A 51 7.53 -3.03 9.46
CA GLU A 51 7.72 -4.47 9.25
C GLU A 51 6.62 -5.06 8.35
N TYR A 52 5.38 -4.64 8.54
CA TYR A 52 4.23 -5.22 7.85
C TYR A 52 3.93 -4.57 6.49
N SER A 53 4.29 -3.29 6.33
CA SER A 53 4.08 -2.51 5.10
C SER A 53 5.28 -2.63 4.15
N ARG A 54 6.50 -2.66 4.69
CA ARG A 54 7.77 -2.76 3.96
C ARG A 54 7.99 -1.66 2.91
N GLY A 55 7.22 -0.59 2.96
CA GLY A 55 7.16 0.46 1.93
C GLY A 55 5.89 1.29 2.03
N CYS A 56 5.78 2.31 1.17
CA CYS A 56 4.59 3.16 1.01
C CYS A 56 4.69 3.92 -0.32
N HIS A 57 3.59 4.21 -1.03
CA HIS A 57 2.18 3.95 -0.66
C HIS A 57 1.55 2.78 -1.40
N PHE A 58 2.22 2.21 -2.40
CA PHE A 58 1.72 1.08 -3.19
C PHE A 58 2.88 0.20 -3.67
N ALA A 59 2.55 -1.04 -4.03
CA ALA A 59 3.51 -1.96 -4.65
C ALA A 59 3.92 -1.48 -6.05
N PHE A 60 5.21 -1.27 -6.26
CA PHE A 60 5.75 -0.93 -7.58
C PHE A 60 5.89 -2.18 -8.46
N CYS A 61 5.39 -2.12 -9.69
CA CYS A 61 5.61 -3.14 -10.71
C CYS A 61 6.78 -2.76 -11.62
N PRO A 62 7.90 -3.50 -11.60
CA PRO A 62 8.98 -3.32 -12.56
C PRO A 62 8.53 -3.56 -14.01
N PRO A 63 9.35 -3.15 -15.00
CA PRO A 63 9.08 -3.44 -16.40
C PRO A 63 8.76 -4.93 -16.64
N ASN A 64 7.83 -5.18 -17.56
CA ASN A 64 7.34 -6.49 -17.99
C ASN A 64 6.52 -7.29 -16.96
N ILE A 65 6.47 -6.92 -15.68
CA ILE A 65 5.71 -7.68 -14.68
C ILE A 65 4.20 -7.54 -14.92
N MET A 66 3.72 -6.32 -15.16
CA MET A 66 2.27 -6.07 -15.31
C MET A 66 1.67 -6.73 -16.55
N THR A 67 2.41 -6.77 -17.67
CA THR A 67 1.90 -7.38 -18.91
C THR A 67 1.92 -8.90 -18.88
N VAL A 68 2.88 -9.50 -18.16
CA VAL A 68 3.01 -10.96 -18.06
C VAL A 68 2.09 -11.53 -16.97
N TYR A 69 2.01 -10.88 -15.80
CA TYR A 69 1.35 -11.43 -14.62
C TYR A 69 0.14 -10.63 -14.13
N GLY A 70 -0.09 -9.43 -14.66
CA GLY A 70 -1.10 -8.52 -14.11
C GLY A 70 -2.54 -9.06 -14.13
N LYS A 71 -2.86 -9.94 -15.09
CA LYS A 71 -4.18 -10.60 -15.14
C LYS A 71 -4.43 -11.52 -13.95
N SER A 72 -3.36 -12.11 -13.40
CA SER A 72 -3.46 -13.07 -12.30
C SER A 72 -3.32 -12.44 -10.92
N LEU A 73 -3.25 -11.11 -10.84
CA LEU A 73 -3.09 -10.40 -9.57
C LEU A 73 -4.27 -10.60 -8.62
N ALA A 74 -5.49 -10.76 -9.17
CA ALA A 74 -6.74 -10.90 -8.42
C ALA A 74 -7.32 -12.32 -8.45
N ASP A 75 -6.70 -13.24 -9.21
CA ASP A 75 -7.25 -14.57 -9.44
C ASP A 75 -7.28 -15.35 -8.11
N PRO A 76 -8.44 -15.90 -7.70
CA PRO A 76 -8.53 -16.69 -6.47
C PRO A 76 -7.75 -18.01 -6.62
N VAL A 77 -7.21 -18.48 -5.49
CA VAL A 77 -6.50 -19.77 -5.42
C VAL A 77 -7.22 -20.68 -4.42
N GLY A 78 -8.02 -21.61 -4.94
CA GLY A 78 -8.92 -22.41 -4.11
C GLY A 78 -9.90 -21.51 -3.36
N ASN A 79 -9.91 -21.60 -2.03
CA ASN A 79 -10.75 -20.77 -1.15
C ASN A 79 -10.06 -19.48 -0.68
N ILE A 80 -8.96 -19.08 -1.32
CA ILE A 80 -8.22 -17.85 -1.02
C ILE A 80 -8.63 -16.77 -2.02
N TYR A 81 -9.15 -15.66 -1.52
CA TYR A 81 -9.56 -14.49 -2.29
C TYR A 81 -8.68 -13.30 -1.92
N PHE A 82 -8.19 -12.56 -2.92
CA PHE A 82 -7.25 -11.47 -2.72
C PHE A 82 -7.97 -10.12 -2.68
N ALA A 83 -7.72 -9.37 -1.62
CA ALA A 83 -8.11 -7.97 -1.45
C ALA A 83 -6.86 -7.09 -1.43
N GLY A 84 -7.03 -5.82 -1.03
CA GLY A 84 -5.94 -4.85 -0.97
C GLY A 84 -5.99 -3.89 -2.15
N THR A 85 -5.47 -2.68 -1.95
CA THR A 85 -5.63 -1.59 -2.93
C THR A 85 -5.00 -1.93 -4.28
N GLU A 86 -3.92 -2.72 -4.27
CA GLU A 86 -3.21 -3.20 -5.45
C GLU A 86 -4.10 -4.01 -6.41
N VAL A 87 -5.13 -4.66 -5.89
CA VAL A 87 -6.03 -5.54 -6.66
C VAL A 87 -7.18 -4.73 -7.29
N SER A 88 -7.38 -3.48 -6.88
CA SER A 88 -8.47 -2.66 -7.38
C SER A 88 -8.25 -2.23 -8.83
N ASP A 89 -9.31 -2.29 -9.64
CA ASP A 89 -9.30 -1.80 -11.03
C ASP A 89 -9.21 -0.27 -11.12
N ARG A 90 -9.56 0.41 -10.03
CA ARG A 90 -9.62 1.87 -9.90
C ARG A 90 -9.01 2.30 -8.58
N TRP A 91 -8.32 3.43 -8.61
CA TRP A 91 -7.69 4.01 -7.40
C TRP A 91 -6.73 3.06 -6.68
N ALA A 92 -6.05 2.18 -7.42
CA ALA A 92 -5.01 1.32 -6.87
C ALA A 92 -3.91 2.17 -6.21
N GLY A 93 -3.50 1.78 -4.99
CA GLY A 93 -2.58 2.53 -4.14
C GLY A 93 -3.25 3.55 -3.20
N PHE A 94 -4.57 3.69 -3.26
CA PHE A 94 -5.33 4.60 -2.39
C PHE A 94 -6.31 3.84 -1.49
N LEU A 95 -6.81 4.54 -0.46
CA LEU A 95 -7.82 4.01 0.46
C LEU A 95 -9.08 3.55 -0.30
N GLU A 96 -9.51 4.31 -1.30
CA GLU A 96 -10.68 3.96 -2.14
C GLU A 96 -10.49 2.59 -2.82
N GLY A 97 -9.31 2.34 -3.40
CA GLY A 97 -8.99 1.05 -3.98
C GLY A 97 -9.02 -0.08 -2.96
N ALA A 98 -8.58 0.16 -1.72
CA ALA A 98 -8.65 -0.85 -0.65
C ALA A 98 -10.11 -1.21 -0.30
N ILE A 99 -11.00 -0.23 -0.26
CA ILE A 99 -12.43 -0.44 0.02
C ILE A 99 -13.07 -1.23 -1.11
N ILE A 100 -12.87 -0.80 -2.37
CA ILE A 100 -13.43 -1.45 -3.55
C ILE A 100 -12.98 -2.93 -3.62
N ALA A 101 -11.67 -3.18 -3.52
CA ALA A 101 -11.12 -4.52 -3.60
C ALA A 101 -11.56 -5.40 -2.40
N GLY A 102 -11.69 -4.82 -1.21
CA GLY A 102 -12.18 -5.51 -0.03
C GLY A 102 -13.62 -6.01 -0.20
N HIS A 103 -14.51 -5.16 -0.73
CA HIS A 103 -15.89 -5.54 -1.02
C HIS A 103 -15.94 -6.64 -2.10
N ALA A 104 -15.20 -6.48 -3.19
CA ALA A 104 -15.17 -7.46 -4.28
C ALA A 104 -14.67 -8.84 -3.80
N ALA A 105 -13.62 -8.88 -2.98
CA ALA A 105 -13.12 -10.14 -2.41
C ALA A 105 -14.14 -10.80 -1.47
N ALA A 106 -14.84 -10.02 -0.65
CA ALA A 106 -15.89 -10.53 0.23
C ALA A 106 -17.07 -11.12 -0.55
N GLU A 107 -17.55 -10.43 -1.59
CA GLU A 107 -18.61 -10.92 -2.48
C GLU A 107 -18.20 -12.23 -3.18
N ALA A 108 -16.96 -12.30 -3.67
CA ALA A 108 -16.42 -13.50 -4.30
C ALA A 108 -16.36 -14.69 -3.33
N ALA A 109 -15.95 -14.46 -2.08
CA ALA A 109 -15.92 -15.47 -1.03
C ALA A 109 -17.33 -15.97 -0.67
N ILE A 110 -18.29 -15.06 -0.49
CA ILE A 110 -19.70 -15.41 -0.23
C ILE A 110 -20.26 -16.27 -1.37
N LYS A 111 -19.97 -15.89 -2.62
CA LYS A 111 -20.39 -16.66 -3.78
C LYS A 111 -19.76 -18.06 -3.79
N GLY A 112 -18.47 -18.19 -3.48
CA GLY A 112 -17.78 -19.47 -3.39
C GLY A 112 -18.41 -20.41 -2.37
N LEU A 113 -18.73 -19.91 -1.17
CA LEU A 113 -19.41 -20.67 -0.12
C LEU A 113 -20.81 -21.16 -0.55
N SER A 114 -21.55 -20.33 -1.30
CA SER A 114 -22.88 -20.68 -1.79
C SER A 114 -22.86 -21.80 -2.84
N LEU A 115 -21.73 -21.98 -3.53
CA LEU A 115 -21.53 -23.01 -4.54
C LEU A 115 -21.07 -24.33 -3.91
N SER A 116 -20.21 -24.29 -2.89
CA SER A 116 -19.78 -25.49 -2.16
C SER A 116 -20.93 -26.13 -1.37
N GLY A 117 -21.87 -25.33 -0.85
CA GLY A 117 -23.07 -25.83 -0.16
C GLY A 117 -24.12 -26.51 -1.04
N ARG A 118 -23.95 -26.51 -2.37
CA ARG A 118 -24.85 -27.17 -3.34
C ARG A 118 -24.38 -28.55 -3.78
N GLU A 119 -23.15 -28.96 -3.47
CA GLU A 119 -22.61 -30.27 -3.86
C GLU A 119 -22.86 -31.37 -2.81
N GLU A 120 -23.36 -31.06 -1.60
CA GLU A 120 -23.58 -32.05 -0.52
C GLU A 120 -24.96 -32.72 -0.49
N VAL A 121 -25.84 -32.52 -1.48
CA VAL A 121 -27.19 -33.12 -1.50
C VAL A 121 -27.44 -33.94 -2.76
N GLU A 122 -26.69 -35.04 -2.94
CA GLU A 122 -27.18 -36.19 -3.71
C GLU A 122 -27.35 -37.39 -2.76
N PRO A 123 -28.58 -37.92 -2.59
CA PRO A 123 -28.77 -39.13 -1.82
C PRO A 123 -28.24 -40.32 -2.62
N LYS A 124 -27.23 -41.01 -2.09
CA LYS A 124 -26.85 -42.34 -2.59
C LYS A 124 -28.05 -43.27 -2.42
N ALA A 125 -28.51 -43.81 -3.56
CA ALA A 125 -29.51 -44.86 -3.65
C ALA A 125 -29.04 -46.18 -3.04
#